data_AF-A0A101HAT8-F1
#
_entry.id   AF-A0A101HAT8-F1
#
_cell.length_a   1.000
_cell.length_b   1.000
_cell.length_c   1.000
_cell.angle_alpha   90.00
_cell.angle_beta   90.00
_cell.angle_gamma   90.00
#
_symmetry.space_group_name_H-M   'P 1'
#
loop_
_entity.id
_entity.type
_entity.pdbx_description
1 polymer ?
#
loop_
_entity_poly.entity_id
_entity_poly.type
_entity_poly.pdbx_seq_one_letter_code
_entity_poly.pdbx_strand_id
1 'polypeptide(L)' 'MYNFGMMLLVLGMLVVFGADRLFKKGKIEDLKTLLKIKSAGLGLTVLGMIIMIYNYR' A
#
# COMPACT_ATOMS: atom_id res chain seq x y z
N MET A 1 16.54 3.19 -10.30
CA MET A 1 15.06 3.25 -10.34
C MET A 1 14.40 1.99 -9.79
N TYR A 2 15.04 0.82 -9.85
CA TYR A 2 14.62 -0.40 -9.13
C TYR A 2 14.45 -0.20 -7.60
N ASN A 3 15.42 0.44 -6.92
CA ASN A 3 15.33 0.73 -5.48
C ASN A 3 14.13 1.62 -5.13
N PHE A 4 13.74 2.53 -6.02
CA PHE A 4 12.58 3.41 -5.80
C PHE A 4 11.26 2.63 -5.89
N GLY A 5 11.16 1.71 -6.87
CA GLY A 5 10.02 0.79 -6.97
C GLY A 5 9.91 -0.17 -5.78
N MET A 6 11.04 -0.70 -5.32
CA MET A 6 11.10 -1.49 -4.07
C MET A 6 10.62 -0.67 -2.86
N MET A 7 11.03 0.58 -2.75
CA MET A 7 10.62 1.47 -1.65
C MET A 7 9.11 1.74 -1.68
N LEU A 8 8.53 1.95 -2.87
CA LEU A 8 7.09 2.09 -3.09
C LEU A 8 6.31 0.82 -2.71
N LEU A 9 6.84 -0.36 -3.02
CA LEU A 9 6.22 -1.64 -2.61
C LEU A 9 6.21 -1.81 -1.09
N VAL A 10 7.33 -1.50 -0.42
CA VAL A 10 7.42 -1.58 1.05
C VAL A 10 6.47 -0.57 1.71
N LEU A 11 6.37 0.65 1.18
CA LEU A 11 5.43 1.65 1.67
C LEU A 11 3.97 1.24 1.44
N GLY A 12 3.63 0.73 0.25
CA GLY A 12 2.29 0.20 -0.04
C GLY A 12 1.92 -0.95 0.90
N MET A 13 2.87 -1.85 1.16
CA MET A 13 2.71 -2.94 2.13
C MET A 13 2.47 -2.39 3.54
N LEU A 14 3.27 -1.44 4.01
CA LEU A 14 3.09 -0.82 5.33
C LEU A 14 1.74 -0.12 5.47
N VAL A 15 1.24 0.53 4.42
CA VAL A 15 -0.08 1.18 4.43
C VAL A 15 -1.20 0.13 4.51
N VAL A 16 -1.14 -0.92 3.70
CA VAL A 16 -2.16 -1.99 3.69
C VAL A 16 -2.19 -2.73 5.04
N PHE A 17 -1.04 -3.23 5.50
CA PHE A 17 -0.96 -3.97 6.75
C PHE A 17 -1.10 -3.06 7.99
N GLY A 18 -0.64 -1.82 7.90
CA GLY A 18 -0.79 -0.82 8.95
C GLY A 18 -2.26 -0.44 9.17
N ALA A 19 -3.03 -0.30 8.09
CA ALA A 19 -4.47 -0.06 8.16
C ALA A 19 -5.21 -1.23 8.83
N ASP A 20 -4.89 -2.48 8.46
CA ASP A 20 -5.41 -3.67 9.12
C ASP A 20 -5.07 -3.72 10.62
N ARG A 21 -3.85 -3.32 10.99
CA ARG A 21 -3.41 -3.29 12.40
C ARG A 21 -4.11 -2.19 13.20
N LEU A 22 -4.38 -1.04 12.58
CA LEU A 22 -5.14 0.06 13.19
C LEU A 22 -6.61 -0.29 13.37
N PHE A 23 -7.21 -0.98 12.39
CA PHE A 23 -8.57 -1.50 12.48
C PHE A 23 -8.71 -2.56 13.58
N LYS A 24 -7.77 -3.52 13.66
CA LYS A 24 -7.74 -4.50 14.77
C LYS A 24 -7.55 -3.87 16.15
N LYS A 25 -6.93 -2.70 16.22
CA LYS A 25 -6.78 -1.92 17.47
C LYS A 25 -8.01 -1.08 17.81
N GLY A 26 -9.09 -1.15 17.02
CA GLY A 26 -10.30 -0.35 17.20
C GLY A 26 -10.09 1.14 16.90
N LYS A 27 -8.94 1.56 16.36
CA LYS A 27 -8.70 2.97 15.98
C LYS A 27 -9.45 3.38 14.71
N ILE A 28 -9.86 2.40 13.90
CA ILE A 28 -10.69 2.61 12.72
C ILE A 28 -11.96 1.80 12.99
N GLU A 29 -13.05 2.48 13.31
CA GLU A 29 -14.32 1.83 13.64
C GLU A 29 -15.16 1.53 12.39
N ASP A 30 -14.89 2.24 11.29
CA ASP A 30 -15.67 2.15 10.06
C ASP A 30 -14.96 1.33 8.97
N LEU A 31 -15.62 0.24 8.56
CA LEU A 31 -15.21 -0.64 7.46
C LEU A 31 -15.02 0.10 6.14
N LYS A 32 -15.82 1.15 5.85
CA LYS A 32 -15.64 1.95 4.62
C LYS A 32 -14.31 2.70 4.64
N THR A 33 -13.91 3.21 5.79
CA THR A 33 -12.65 3.95 5.95
C THR A 33 -11.46 3.02 5.82
N LEU A 34 -11.54 1.82 6.41
CA LEU A 34 -10.55 0.76 6.19
C LEU A 34 -10.42 0.44 4.69
N LEU A 35 -11.55 0.24 4.00
CA LEU A 35 -11.55 -0.11 2.58
C LEU A 35 -10.92 0.97 1.71
N LYS A 36 -11.17 2.26 1.99
CA LYS A 36 -10.55 3.39 1.29
C LYS A 36 -9.04 3.46 1.49
N ILE A 37 -8.57 3.27 2.72
CA ILE A 37 -7.13 3.30 3.02
C ILE A 37 -6.45 2.08 2.39
N LYS A 38 -7.09 0.92 2.43
CA LYS A 38 -6.56 -0.32 1.85
C LYS A 38 -6.52 -0.24 0.32
N SER A 39 -7.54 0.31 -0.33
CA SER A 39 -7.53 0.51 -1.78
C SER A 39 -6.50 1.55 -2.23
N ALA A 40 -6.30 2.63 -1.45
CA ALA A 40 -5.22 3.58 -1.70
C ALA A 40 -3.82 2.94 -1.56
N GLY A 41 -3.63 2.12 -0.51
CA GLY A 41 -2.40 1.36 -0.30
C GLY A 41 -2.12 0.40 -1.45
N LEU A 42 -3.14 -0.36 -1.89
CA LEU A 42 -3.04 -1.27 -3.05
C LEU A 42 -2.73 -0.52 -4.34
N GLY A 43 -3.35 0.64 -4.57
CA GLY A 43 -3.02 1.49 -5.72
C GLY A 43 -1.56 1.93 -5.73
N LEU A 44 -1.02 2.26 -4.56
CA LEU A 44 0.40 2.60 -4.40
C LEU A 44 1.30 1.40 -4.75
N THR A 45 0.94 0.19 -4.30
CA THR A 45 1.67 -1.04 -4.58
C THR A 45 1.66 -1.38 -6.08
N VAL A 46 0.52 -1.20 -6.75
CA VAL A 46 0.38 -1.43 -8.20
C VAL A 46 1.21 -0.43 -8.99
N LEU A 47 1.18 0.85 -8.62
CA LEU A 47 2.03 1.87 -9.27
C LEU A 47 3.53 1.58 -9.07
N GLY A 48 3.93 1.19 -7.86
CA GLY A 48 5.29 0.74 -7.57
C GLY A 48 5.73 -0.44 -8.45
N MET A 49 4.84 -1.42 -8.63
CA MET A 49 5.09 -2.59 -9.49
C MET A 49 5.21 -2.21 -10.96
N ILE A 50 4.34 -1.33 -11.47
CA ILE A 50 4.40 -0.83 -12.86
C ILE A 50 5.72 -0.11 -13.10
N ILE A 51 6.14 0.75 -12.17
CA ILE A 51 7.43 1.47 -12.25
C ILE A 51 8.61 0.49 -12.27
N MET A 52 8.58 -0.58 -11.47
CA MET A 52 9.61 -1.62 -11.53
C MET A 52 9.64 -2.34 -12.88
N ILE A 53 8.48 -2.74 -13.41
CA ILE A 53 8.39 -3.46 -14.68
C ILE A 53 8.88 -2.59 -15.84
N TYR A 54 8.48 -1.32 -15.89
CA TYR A 54 8.90 -0.40 -16.96
C TYR A 54 10.39 -0.07 -16.89
N ASN A 55 11.00 -0.13 -15.71
CA ASN A 55 12.40 0.20 -15.52
C ASN A 55 13.35 -1.01 -15.65
N TYR A 56 12.82 -2.23 -15.48
CA TYR A 56 13.60 -3.45 -15.65
C TYR A 56 13.76 -3.87 -17.12
N ARG A 57 12.99 -3.24 -18.03
CA ARG A 57 13.06 -3.44 -19.48
C ARG A 57 14.01 -2.44 -20.12
#